data_AF-A0A917H168-F1
#
_entry.id   AF-A0A917H168-F1
#
_cell.length_a   1.000
_cell.length_b   1.000
_cell.length_c   1.000
_cell.angle_alpha   90.00
_cell.angle_beta   90.00
_cell.angle_gamma   90.00
#
_symmetry.space_group_name_H-M   'P 1'
#
loop_
_entity.id
_entity.type
_entity.pdbx_description
1 polymer ?
#
loop_
_entity_poly.entity_id
_entity_poly.type
_entity_poly.pdbx_seq_one_letter_code
_entity_poly.pdbx_strand_id
1 'polypeptide(L)'
;MRHHHPSVASTSAAPPSAISRRGLLTSGTALTALAVTGVTPSGGAAPAHAAVAPATQAVAGGLADANLFEILEPVRVVYSRSSIAGTPLVSYEDAGRQLSFRGEEITRVGATWGELVTVTIEHLADAFIRTFTLIVPTVRVAPGAEAEFETLGIETTDRSSAFVLPPGPSGALQSYRIHQLHGMAQHVTF
;
A
#
# COMPACT_ATOMS: atom_id res chain seq x y z
N MET A 1 -22.67 56.81 28.83
CA MET A 1 -22.15 55.88 27.79
C MET A 1 -22.27 54.47 28.38
N ARG A 2 -23.44 53.84 28.48
CA ARG A 2 -24.24 53.14 27.44
C ARG A 2 -23.40 52.20 26.54
N HIS A 3 -23.47 50.90 26.88
CA HIS A 3 -23.52 49.71 26.01
C HIS A 3 -22.21 49.32 25.28
N HIS A 4 -21.85 48.06 25.00
CA HIS A 4 -22.51 46.76 25.08
C HIS A 4 -21.42 45.66 24.98
N HIS A 5 -21.51 44.60 25.78
CA HIS A 5 -20.96 43.28 25.41
C HIS A 5 -21.84 42.66 24.31
N PRO A 6 -21.25 41.93 23.35
CA PRO A 6 -21.80 40.66 22.89
C PRO A 6 -20.70 39.57 22.98
N SER A 7 -20.89 38.48 23.71
CA SER A 7 -21.75 37.31 23.45
C SER A 7 -21.31 36.50 22.22
N VAL A 8 -20.93 35.27 22.55
CA VAL A 8 -20.50 34.14 21.73
C VAL A 8 -21.51 33.77 20.63
N ALA A 9 -21.00 33.39 19.45
CA ALA A 9 -21.70 32.53 18.51
C ALA A 9 -20.67 31.66 17.76
N SER A 10 -20.51 30.42 18.23
CA SER A 10 -19.85 29.34 17.51
C SER A 10 -20.81 28.83 16.44
N THR A 11 -20.57 29.18 15.17
CA THR A 11 -21.25 28.53 14.04
C THR A 11 -20.40 27.36 13.56
N SER A 12 -20.79 26.17 14.01
CA SER A 12 -20.42 24.89 13.43
C SER A 12 -21.15 24.76 12.09
N ALA A 13 -20.41 24.72 10.99
CA ALA A 13 -20.95 24.39 9.67
C ALA A 13 -20.54 22.95 9.32
N ALA A 14 -21.54 22.06 9.35
CA ALA A 14 -21.44 20.69 8.85
C ALA A 14 -21.36 20.68 7.30
N PRO A 15 -20.71 19.68 6.67
CA PRO A 15 -20.58 19.61 5.22
C PRO A 15 -21.86 19.05 4.57
N PRO A 16 -22.30 19.55 3.41
CA PRO A 16 -23.33 18.89 2.63
C PRO A 16 -22.76 17.68 1.89
N SER A 17 -23.37 16.53 2.16
CA SER A 17 -23.26 15.33 1.35
C SER A 17 -23.78 15.59 -0.06
N ALA A 18 -22.99 15.27 -1.08
CA ALA A 18 -23.45 15.18 -2.46
C ALA A 18 -23.05 13.82 -3.04
N ILE A 19 -24.02 12.90 -2.99
CA ILE A 19 -24.04 11.65 -3.74
C ILE A 19 -24.32 12.03 -5.20
N SER A 20 -23.37 11.79 -6.10
CA SER A 20 -23.61 11.83 -7.55
C SER A 20 -23.58 10.41 -8.10
N ARG A 21 -24.77 9.92 -8.46
CA ARG A 21 -24.99 8.67 -9.20
C ARG A 21 -24.94 8.95 -10.70
N ARG A 22 -24.46 7.93 -11.43
CA ARG A 22 -24.60 7.65 -12.88
C ARG A 22 -23.70 8.43 -13.85
N GLY A 23 -22.72 7.69 -14.37
CA GLY A 23 -22.20 7.81 -15.73
C GLY A 23 -22.12 6.41 -16.35
N LEU A 24 -22.79 6.22 -17.47
CA LEU A 24 -23.04 4.96 -18.17
C LEU A 24 -21.97 4.74 -19.27
N LEU A 25 -21.74 3.46 -19.60
CA LEU A 25 -21.30 2.91 -20.89
C LEU A 25 -19.86 3.16 -21.32
N THR A 26 -19.08 2.10 -21.48
CA THR A 26 -18.33 1.85 -22.72
C THR A 26 -18.14 0.35 -22.94
N SER A 27 -18.25 0.00 -24.20
CA SER A 27 -18.37 -1.28 -24.89
C SER A 27 -17.24 -2.29 -24.63
N GLY A 28 -17.57 -3.57 -24.75
CA GLY A 28 -16.60 -4.66 -24.82
C GLY A 28 -17.21 -5.90 -25.45
N THR A 29 -17.13 -5.95 -26.77
CA THR A 29 -17.62 -6.97 -27.69
C THR A 29 -17.16 -8.38 -27.28
N ALA A 30 -18.07 -9.28 -26.93
CA ALA A 30 -17.77 -10.70 -26.82
C ALA A 30 -18.24 -11.42 -28.09
N LEU A 31 -17.28 -11.91 -28.88
CA LEU A 31 -17.52 -12.76 -30.04
C LEU A 31 -18.14 -14.09 -29.60
N THR A 32 -19.33 -14.38 -30.13
CA THR A 32 -19.98 -15.69 -30.06
C THR A 32 -19.27 -16.66 -31.01
N ALA A 33 -18.48 -17.59 -30.46
CA ALA A 33 -17.97 -18.73 -31.23
C ALA A 33 -19.02 -19.86 -31.22
N LEU A 34 -19.73 -20.01 -32.34
CA LEU A 34 -20.66 -21.11 -32.60
C LEU A 34 -19.86 -22.34 -33.04
N ALA A 35 -19.73 -23.35 -32.18
CA ALA A 35 -19.14 -24.63 -32.56
C ALA A 35 -20.20 -25.52 -33.22
N VAL A 36 -20.22 -25.56 -34.56
CA VAL A 36 -20.92 -26.60 -35.32
C VAL A 36 -20.06 -27.85 -35.30
N THR A 37 -20.60 -28.93 -34.76
CA THR A 37 -19.98 -30.27 -34.78
C THR A 37 -20.66 -31.10 -35.86
N GLY A 38 -19.88 -31.69 -36.78
CA GLY A 38 -20.38 -32.75 -37.66
C GLY A 38 -19.60 -32.89 -38.97
N VAL A 39 -18.53 -33.68 -38.97
CA VAL A 39 -18.01 -34.32 -40.19
C VAL A 39 -17.59 -35.76 -39.85
N THR A 40 -18.12 -36.73 -40.60
CA THR A 40 -17.67 -38.12 -40.63
C THR A 40 -16.64 -38.30 -41.74
N PRO A 41 -15.54 -39.06 -41.53
CA PRO A 41 -14.48 -39.18 -42.53
C PRO A 41 -14.70 -40.36 -43.50
N SER A 42 -14.23 -40.19 -44.74
CA SER A 42 -14.05 -41.26 -45.72
C SER A 42 -12.66 -41.17 -46.35
N GLY A 43 -11.79 -42.13 -46.02
CA GLY A 43 -10.75 -42.70 -46.90
C GLY A 43 -9.43 -41.96 -47.10
N GLY A 44 -8.31 -42.63 -46.78
CA GLY A 44 -7.09 -42.61 -47.61
C GLY A 44 -5.77 -42.15 -46.96
N ALA A 45 -4.89 -43.12 -46.70
CA ALA A 45 -3.41 -43.13 -46.76
C ALA A 45 -2.52 -42.16 -45.92
N ALA A 46 -1.46 -42.75 -45.36
CA ALA A 46 -0.43 -42.24 -44.41
C ALA A 46 0.63 -41.30 -45.03
N PRO A 47 1.73 -40.92 -44.31
CA PRO A 47 1.91 -40.59 -42.90
C PRO A 47 2.36 -39.11 -42.75
N ALA A 48 1.90 -38.38 -41.74
CA ALA A 48 2.44 -37.06 -41.44
C ALA A 48 2.60 -36.91 -39.94
N HIS A 49 3.79 -36.47 -39.52
CA HIS A 49 4.14 -36.14 -38.15
C HIS A 49 2.96 -35.50 -37.43
N ALA A 50 2.50 -36.17 -36.37
CA ALA A 50 1.57 -35.59 -35.42
C ALA A 50 2.25 -34.36 -34.82
N ALA A 51 1.96 -33.20 -35.40
CA ALA A 51 2.20 -31.91 -34.79
C ALA A 51 1.34 -31.90 -33.53
N VAL A 52 1.98 -32.27 -32.41
CA VAL A 52 1.50 -31.93 -31.08
C VAL A 52 1.44 -30.41 -31.08
N ALA A 53 0.24 -29.87 -31.30
CA ALA A 53 -0.04 -28.50 -30.93
C ALA A 53 0.36 -28.39 -29.46
N PRO A 54 1.24 -27.46 -29.07
CA PRO A 54 1.40 -27.20 -27.66
C PRO A 54 0.03 -26.72 -27.20
N ALA A 55 -0.65 -27.54 -26.40
CA ALA A 55 -1.71 -27.03 -25.56
C ALA A 55 -1.06 -25.88 -24.79
N THR A 56 -1.48 -24.65 -25.10
CA THR A 56 -1.18 -23.50 -24.27
C THR A 56 -1.71 -23.86 -22.90
N GLN A 57 -0.81 -24.37 -22.05
CA GLN A 57 -1.06 -24.57 -20.64
C GLN A 57 -1.30 -23.15 -20.13
N ALA A 58 -2.56 -22.76 -20.01
CA ALA A 58 -2.94 -21.65 -19.16
C ALA A 58 -2.37 -22.01 -17.79
N VAL A 59 -1.22 -21.41 -17.45
CA VAL A 59 -0.69 -21.49 -16.10
C VAL A 59 -1.82 -20.93 -15.26
N ALA A 60 -2.51 -21.79 -14.53
CA ALA A 60 -3.38 -21.40 -13.44
C ALA A 60 -2.47 -20.85 -12.34
N GLY A 61 -1.83 -19.72 -12.62
CA GLY A 61 -1.03 -18.98 -11.67
C GLY A 61 -2.02 -18.39 -10.69
N GLY A 62 -2.18 -19.08 -9.56
CA GLY A 62 -2.96 -18.54 -8.46
C GLY A 62 -2.41 -17.18 -8.05
N LEU A 63 -3.29 -16.30 -7.58
CA LEU A 63 -2.87 -15.03 -6.99
C LEU A 63 -2.06 -15.30 -5.72
N ALA A 64 -0.94 -14.59 -5.57
CA ALA A 64 -0.08 -14.62 -4.39
C ALA A 64 -0.14 -13.27 -3.67
N ASP A 65 0.08 -13.28 -2.36
CA ASP A 65 0.14 -12.03 -1.58
C ASP A 65 1.47 -11.33 -1.86
N ALA A 66 1.42 -10.02 -2.13
CA ALA A 66 2.60 -9.21 -2.31
C ALA A 66 3.46 -9.20 -1.03
N ASN A 67 4.77 -9.25 -1.23
CA ASN A 67 5.76 -9.25 -0.15
C ASN A 67 6.85 -8.22 -0.34
N LEU A 68 6.92 -7.56 -1.50
CA LEU A 68 7.72 -6.35 -1.74
C LEU A 68 6.80 -5.20 -2.15
N PHE A 69 7.06 -4.05 -1.55
CA PHE A 69 6.33 -2.80 -1.75
C PHE A 69 7.33 -1.68 -2.02
N GLU A 70 7.20 -1.02 -3.16
CA GLU A 70 8.07 0.07 -3.61
C GLU A 70 7.26 1.35 -3.77
N ILE A 71 7.59 2.36 -2.97
CA ILE A 71 6.99 3.70 -2.99
C ILE A 71 8.10 4.68 -3.36
N LEU A 72 7.84 5.54 -4.34
CA LEU A 72 8.87 6.44 -4.88
C LEU A 72 8.74 7.87 -4.36
N GLU A 73 7.52 8.39 -4.22
CA GLU A 73 7.27 9.79 -3.86
C GLU A 73 6.06 9.93 -2.91
N PRO A 74 5.96 11.04 -2.14
CA PRO A 74 6.97 12.10 -1.95
C PRO A 74 8.15 11.69 -1.05
N VAL A 75 8.07 10.51 -0.44
CA VAL A 75 9.15 9.89 0.36
C VAL A 75 9.37 8.50 -0.22
N ARG A 76 10.62 8.15 -0.48
CA ARG A 76 10.96 6.86 -1.07
C ARG A 76 11.03 5.80 0.02
N VAL A 77 10.20 4.77 -0.10
CA VAL A 77 10.13 3.67 0.86
C VAL A 77 10.13 2.35 0.11
N VAL A 78 11.04 1.46 0.46
CA VAL A 78 11.05 0.07 -0.02
C VAL A 78 10.87 -0.84 1.17
N TYR A 79 9.77 -1.58 1.22
CA TYR A 79 9.47 -2.52 2.29
C TYR A 79 9.39 -3.94 1.74
N SER A 80 10.09 -4.85 2.40
CA SER A 80 9.97 -6.29 2.16
C SER A 80 9.57 -7.03 3.45
N ARG A 81 8.53 -7.85 3.37
CA ARG A 81 8.05 -8.69 4.50
C ARG A 81 9.06 -9.76 4.91
N SER A 82 9.92 -10.16 3.98
CA SER A 82 10.99 -11.14 4.16
C SER A 82 12.17 -10.81 3.23
N SER A 83 13.32 -11.39 3.45
CA SER A 83 14.50 -11.24 2.56
C SER A 83 15.16 -12.60 2.37
N ILE A 84 16.27 -12.65 1.63
CA ILE A 84 17.10 -13.87 1.51
C ILE A 84 17.54 -14.37 2.90
N ALA A 85 17.73 -13.46 3.86
CA ALA A 85 18.06 -13.79 5.25
C ALA A 85 16.82 -14.13 6.11
N GLY A 86 15.62 -14.16 5.53
CA GLY A 86 14.35 -14.44 6.22
C GLY A 86 13.80 -13.28 7.07
N THR A 87 14.53 -12.18 7.22
CA THR A 87 14.12 -11.03 8.05
C THR A 87 13.49 -9.91 7.20
N PRO A 88 12.54 -9.14 7.75
CA PRO A 88 11.99 -7.97 7.07
C PRO A 88 13.05 -6.88 6.87
N LEU A 89 12.86 -6.06 5.84
CA LEU A 89 13.73 -4.96 5.46
C LEU A 89 12.88 -3.72 5.12
N VAL A 90 13.27 -2.56 5.63
CA VAL A 90 12.72 -1.27 5.22
C VAL A 90 13.86 -0.36 4.80
N SER A 91 13.80 0.21 3.61
CA SER A 91 14.63 1.36 3.21
C SER A 91 13.73 2.59 3.20
N TYR A 92 14.17 3.66 3.85
CA TYR A 92 13.46 4.94 3.93
C TYR A 92 14.38 6.05 3.43
N GLU A 93 13.87 6.92 2.57
CA GLU A 93 14.63 8.03 2.03
C GLU A 93 13.73 9.26 1.86
N ASP A 94 14.15 10.37 2.47
CA ASP A 94 13.54 11.68 2.31
C ASP A 94 14.57 12.68 1.76
N ALA A 95 14.17 13.94 1.60
CA ALA A 95 15.04 14.99 1.06
C ALA A 95 16.34 15.25 1.85
N GLY A 96 16.45 14.77 3.10
CA GLY A 96 17.58 15.02 3.98
C GLY A 96 18.28 13.77 4.51
N ARG A 97 17.73 12.57 4.35
CA ARG A 97 18.33 11.34 4.89
C ARG A 97 17.93 10.07 4.13
N GLN A 98 18.82 9.09 4.17
CA GLN A 98 18.58 7.72 3.72
C GLN A 98 18.90 6.75 4.87
N LEU A 99 17.94 5.90 5.22
CA LEU A 99 17.98 4.98 6.35
C LEU A 99 17.59 3.58 5.91
N SER A 100 18.14 2.57 6.57
CA SER A 100 17.80 1.16 6.34
C SER A 100 17.59 0.47 7.67
N PHE A 101 16.52 -0.31 7.76
CA PHE A 101 16.08 -0.99 8.97
C PHE A 101 15.90 -2.47 8.72
N ARG A 102 16.24 -3.32 9.68
CA ARG A 102 16.15 -4.79 9.56
C ARG A 102 15.61 -5.44 10.82
N GLY A 103 14.85 -6.52 10.65
CA GLY A 103 14.43 -7.38 11.76
C GLY A 103 13.72 -6.60 12.86
N GLU A 104 14.29 -6.63 14.07
CA GLU A 104 13.73 -6.01 15.30
C GLU A 104 13.71 -4.47 15.27
N GLU A 105 14.42 -3.82 14.35
CA GLU A 105 14.33 -2.37 14.15
C GLU A 105 12.98 -1.97 13.51
N ILE A 106 12.24 -2.95 12.99
CA ILE A 106 10.96 -2.78 12.32
C ILE A 106 9.84 -3.35 13.21
N THR A 107 9.00 -2.46 13.74
CA THR A 107 7.79 -2.90 14.45
C THR A 107 6.68 -3.16 13.43
N ARG A 108 6.08 -4.34 13.48
CA ARG A 108 4.98 -4.74 12.58
C ARG A 108 3.74 -5.09 13.39
N VAL A 109 2.62 -4.45 13.07
CA VAL A 109 1.34 -4.69 13.73
C VAL A 109 0.28 -5.00 12.67
N GLY A 110 -0.28 -6.22 12.72
CA GLY A 110 -1.40 -6.58 11.86
C GLY A 110 -2.67 -5.82 12.25
N ALA A 111 -3.42 -5.39 11.25
CA ALA A 111 -4.69 -4.70 11.42
C ALA A 111 -5.72 -5.20 10.39
N THR A 112 -7.01 -4.90 10.59
CA THR A 112 -8.08 -5.32 9.66
C THR A 112 -7.88 -4.83 8.22
N TRP A 113 -7.13 -3.74 8.06
CA TRP A 113 -6.89 -3.03 6.81
C TRP A 113 -5.49 -3.28 6.22
N GLY A 114 -4.75 -4.24 6.80
CA GLY A 114 -3.41 -4.62 6.36
C GLY A 114 -2.42 -4.71 7.50
N GLU A 115 -1.24 -4.12 7.33
CA GLU A 115 -0.14 -4.16 8.29
C GLU A 115 0.39 -2.74 8.53
N LEU A 116 0.67 -2.39 9.78
CA LEU A 116 1.38 -1.17 10.14
C LEU A 116 2.86 -1.50 10.32
N VAL A 117 3.71 -0.84 9.54
CA VAL A 117 5.16 -1.02 9.56
C VAL A 117 5.80 0.25 10.07
N THR A 118 6.33 0.21 11.29
CA THR A 118 6.87 1.38 11.98
C THR A 118 8.38 1.27 12.17
N VAL A 119 9.09 2.36 11.85
CA VAL A 119 10.54 2.50 12.05
C VAL A 119 10.85 3.85 12.70
N THR A 120 11.97 3.92 13.45
CA THR A 120 12.43 5.19 14.05
C THR A 120 13.36 5.91 13.08
N ILE A 121 12.94 7.05 12.55
CA ILE A 121 13.69 7.81 11.53
C ILE A 121 14.53 8.94 12.13
N GLU A 122 14.28 9.32 13.38
CA GLU A 122 15.09 10.26 14.14
C GLU A 122 14.93 10.01 15.63
N HIS A 123 16.03 10.12 16.37
CA HIS A 123 15.99 10.11 17.82
C HIS A 123 16.96 11.18 18.33
N LEU A 124 16.40 12.25 18.89
CA LEU A 124 17.15 13.28 19.58
C LEU A 124 16.89 13.15 21.09
N ALA A 125 17.89 12.63 21.80
CA ALA A 125 17.80 12.40 23.25
C ALA A 125 17.33 13.65 23.99
N ASP A 126 16.47 13.46 24.98
CA ASP A 126 15.86 14.51 25.80
C ASP A 126 15.06 15.58 25.04
N ALA A 127 14.79 15.37 23.75
CA ALA A 127 14.03 16.30 22.92
C ALA A 127 12.83 15.66 22.23
N PHE A 128 13.06 14.69 21.33
CA PHE A 128 11.98 14.00 20.64
C PHE A 128 12.43 12.70 19.97
N ILE A 129 11.46 11.83 19.73
CA ILE A 129 11.58 10.66 18.86
C ILE A 129 10.68 10.88 17.64
N ARG A 130 11.21 10.67 16.44
CA ARG A 130 10.44 10.71 15.21
C ARG A 130 10.39 9.33 14.58
N THR A 131 9.18 8.84 14.37
CA THR A 131 8.93 7.55 13.70
C THR A 131 8.23 7.78 12.38
N PHE A 132 8.39 6.83 11.47
CA PHE A 132 7.59 6.71 10.26
C PHE A 132 6.83 5.40 10.31
N THR A 133 5.53 5.46 10.07
CA THR A 133 4.64 4.30 9.99
C THR A 133 4.06 4.23 8.59
N LEU A 134 4.38 3.16 7.87
CA LEU A 134 3.74 2.82 6.61
C LEU A 134 2.54 1.94 6.88
N ILE A 135 1.39 2.30 6.31
CA ILE A 135 0.26 1.38 6.21
C ILE A 135 0.47 0.54 4.95
N VAL A 136 0.47 -0.78 5.11
CA VAL A 136 0.71 -1.72 4.01
C VAL A 136 -0.58 -2.50 3.76
N PRO A 137 -1.29 -2.25 2.66
CA PRO A 137 -2.51 -2.99 2.35
C PRO A 137 -2.20 -4.44 1.97
N THR A 138 -3.21 -5.30 2.06
CA THR A 138 -3.13 -6.65 1.48
C THR A 138 -3.36 -6.55 -0.01
N VAL A 139 -2.30 -6.71 -0.80
CA VAL A 139 -2.35 -6.74 -2.27
C VAL A 139 -2.09 -8.17 -2.74
N ARG A 140 -2.94 -8.67 -3.66
CA ARG A 140 -2.73 -9.98 -4.29
C ARG A 140 -2.41 -9.78 -5.77
N VAL A 141 -1.32 -10.37 -6.23
CA VAL A 141 -0.81 -10.21 -7.59
C VAL A 141 -0.68 -11.56 -8.28
N ALA A 142 -0.79 -11.57 -9.61
CA ALA A 142 -0.44 -12.74 -10.39
C ALA A 142 1.08 -12.97 -10.35
N PRO A 143 1.57 -14.21 -10.51
CA PRO A 143 3.00 -14.47 -10.56
C PRO A 143 3.71 -13.65 -11.63
N GLY A 144 4.76 -12.91 -11.24
CA GLY A 144 5.53 -12.06 -12.14
C GLY A 144 4.84 -10.74 -12.55
N ALA A 145 3.66 -10.44 -11.98
CA ALA A 145 2.99 -9.17 -12.18
C ALA A 145 3.23 -8.21 -11.00
N GLU A 146 3.11 -6.92 -11.29
CA GLU A 146 3.08 -5.85 -10.31
C GLU A 146 1.67 -5.25 -10.24
N ALA A 147 1.30 -4.72 -9.08
CA ALA A 147 0.06 -3.99 -8.90
C ALA A 147 0.32 -2.62 -8.25
N GLU A 148 -0.24 -1.59 -8.87
CA GLU A 148 -0.32 -0.26 -8.29
C GLU A 148 -1.18 -0.26 -7.04
N PHE A 149 -0.78 0.51 -6.04
CA PHE A 149 -1.58 0.73 -4.83
C PHE A 149 -1.38 2.13 -4.27
N GLU A 150 -2.41 2.62 -3.59
CA GLU A 150 -2.36 3.83 -2.79
C GLU A 150 -2.33 3.47 -1.31
N THR A 151 -1.59 4.26 -0.53
CA THR A 151 -1.54 4.10 0.92
C THR A 151 -1.18 5.40 1.62
N LEU A 152 -1.03 5.33 2.94
CA LEU A 152 -0.62 6.43 3.79
C LEU A 152 0.69 6.11 4.52
N GLY A 153 1.57 7.10 4.56
CA GLY A 153 2.70 7.16 5.47
C GLY A 153 2.40 8.16 6.58
N ILE A 154 2.70 7.82 7.82
CA ILE A 154 2.47 8.69 8.98
C ILE A 154 3.80 8.91 9.68
N GLU A 155 4.27 10.15 9.68
CA GLU A 155 5.35 10.57 10.54
C GLU A 155 4.80 11.04 11.87
N THR A 156 5.28 10.44 12.96
CA THR A 156 4.93 10.84 14.32
C THR A 156 6.14 11.47 14.96
N THR A 157 6.01 12.68 15.48
CA THR A 157 7.01 13.29 16.37
C THR A 157 6.48 13.23 17.79
N ASP A 158 7.14 12.46 18.64
CA ASP A 158 6.82 12.28 20.05
C ASP A 158 7.80 13.08 20.91
N ARG A 159 7.27 14.00 21.73
CA ARG A 159 8.03 14.84 22.67
C ARG A 159 7.81 14.42 24.13
N SER A 160 7.16 13.28 24.39
CA SER A 160 6.90 12.79 25.74
C SER A 160 8.17 12.36 26.48
N SER A 161 9.21 12.00 25.75
CA SER A 161 10.55 11.70 26.29
C SER A 161 11.40 12.95 26.51
N ALA A 162 10.90 14.16 26.25
CA ALA A 162 11.66 15.38 26.46
C ALA A 162 11.87 15.60 27.97
N PHE A 163 13.11 15.89 28.38
CA PHE A 163 13.40 16.19 29.77
C PHE A 163 12.89 17.61 30.10
N VAL A 164 11.79 17.72 30.84
CA VAL A 164 11.17 18.99 31.20
C VAL A 164 10.97 19.08 32.72
N LEU A 165 11.32 20.21 33.32
CA LEU A 165 11.09 20.48 34.74
C LEU A 165 9.58 20.58 35.05
N PRO A 166 9.13 20.24 36.27
CA PRO A 166 7.72 20.37 36.67
C PRO A 166 7.16 21.79 36.43
N PRO A 167 5.89 21.93 35.98
CA PRO A 167 4.86 20.89 35.87
C PRO A 167 4.91 20.02 34.61
N GLY A 168 5.93 20.16 33.75
CA GLY A 168 6.03 19.46 32.48
C GLY A 168 5.17 20.06 31.36
N PRO A 169 5.26 19.52 30.12
CA PRO A 169 4.49 20.01 29.00
C PRO A 169 3.00 19.66 29.13
N SER A 170 2.12 20.59 28.78
CA SER A 170 0.66 20.39 28.77
C SER A 170 0.12 20.25 27.34
N GLY A 171 -0.95 19.47 27.16
CA GLY A 171 -1.58 19.23 25.87
C GLY A 171 -1.04 18.00 25.13
N ALA A 172 -1.23 17.96 23.81
CA ALA A 172 -0.77 16.86 22.97
C ALA A 172 0.76 16.89 22.80
N LEU A 173 1.43 15.82 23.23
CA LEU A 173 2.90 15.68 23.11
C LEU A 173 3.34 15.04 21.79
N GLN A 174 2.38 14.58 21.01
CA GLN A 174 2.59 13.95 19.72
C GLN A 174 2.00 14.82 18.62
N SER A 175 2.75 14.96 17.52
CA SER A 175 2.28 15.59 16.30
C SER A 175 2.45 14.65 15.11
N TYR A 176 1.49 14.69 14.18
CA TYR A 176 1.43 13.77 13.05
C TYR A 176 1.54 14.54 11.72
N ARG A 177 2.32 14.01 10.77
CA ARG A 177 2.32 14.43 9.37
C ARG A 177 1.95 13.22 8.51
N ILE A 178 0.94 13.41 7.67
CA ILE A 178 0.42 12.35 6.80
C ILE A 178 0.93 12.59 5.38
N HIS A 179 1.46 11.53 4.77
CA HIS A 179 1.85 11.47 3.37
C HIS A 179 0.87 10.56 2.64
N GLN A 180 0.28 11.04 1.55
CA GLN A 180 -0.41 10.18 0.60
C GLN A 180 0.66 9.58 -0.32
N LEU A 181 0.69 8.26 -0.37
CA LEU A 181 1.74 7.50 -1.04
C LEU A 181 1.13 6.67 -2.17
N HIS A 182 1.87 6.55 -3.26
CA HIS A 182 1.56 5.65 -4.35
C HIS A 182 2.76 4.75 -4.60
N GLY A 183 2.52 3.47 -4.86
CA GLY A 183 3.59 2.51 -5.05
C GLY A 183 3.19 1.29 -5.87
N MET A 184 4.18 0.42 -6.08
CA MET A 184 4.05 -0.86 -6.75
C MET A 184 4.24 -1.98 -5.74
N ALA A 185 3.34 -2.95 -5.77
CA ALA A 185 3.39 -4.15 -4.96
C ALA A 185 3.67 -5.36 -5.85
N GLN A 186 4.56 -6.23 -5.41
CA GLN A 186 4.92 -7.44 -6.14
C GLN A 186 5.16 -8.62 -5.21
N HIS A 187 5.05 -9.82 -5.78
CA HIS A 187 5.43 -11.06 -5.11
C HIS A 187 6.77 -11.54 -5.64
N VAL A 188 7.78 -11.58 -4.77
CA VAL A 188 9.14 -12.01 -5.08
C VAL A 188 9.48 -13.28 -4.30
N THR A 189 10.15 -14.22 -4.95
CA THR A 189 10.79 -15.36 -4.29
C THR A 189 12.24 -14.99 -4.01
N PHE A 190 12.62 -14.96 -2.72
CA PHE A 190 13.98 -14.63 -2.26
C PHE A 190 14.83 -15.88 -2.08
#